data_AF-A0A7Y3AAU0-F1
#
_entry.id   AF-A0A7Y3AAU0-F1
#
_cell.length_a   1.000
_cell.length_b   1.000
_cell.length_c   1.000
_cell.angle_alpha   90.00
_cell.angle_beta   90.00
_cell.angle_gamma   90.00
#
_symmetry.space_group_name_H-M   'P 1'
#
loop_
_entity.id
_entity.type
_entity.pdbx_description
1 polymer ?
#
loop_
_entity_poly.entity_id
_entity_poly.type
_entity_poly.pdbx_seq_one_letter_code
_entity_poly.pdbx_strand_id
1 'polypeptide(L)' 'MTVTCTRCSQPAHSVMTFVYAEREVWLDDASVSRPDGYPLCEIHANRLSPPVGWTLTDRRSPVRTLFVDVA' A
#
# COMPACT_ATOMS: atom_id res chain seq x y z
N MET A 1 -13.15 -6.07 -10.82
CA MET A 1 -11.87 -6.19 -11.54
C MET A 1 -10.77 -6.16 -10.51
N THR A 2 -9.92 -7.19 -10.46
CA THR A 2 -8.80 -7.27 -9.52
C THR A 2 -7.62 -6.45 -10.06
N VAL A 3 -7.15 -5.47 -9.31
CA VAL A 3 -5.89 -4.78 -9.61
C VAL A 3 -4.71 -5.71 -9.31
N THR A 4 -3.72 -5.72 -10.20
CA THR A 4 -2.55 -6.59 -10.08
C THR A 4 -1.31 -5.78 -9.69
N CYS A 5 -0.46 -6.39 -8.88
CA CYS A 5 0.78 -5.82 -8.39
C CYS A 5 1.72 -5.52 -9.55
N THR A 6 2.23 -4.29 -9.63
CA THR A 6 3.13 -3.86 -10.70
C THR A 6 4.46 -4.63 -10.72
N ARG A 7 4.86 -5.28 -9.61
CA ARG A 7 6.15 -5.97 -9.49
C ARG A 7 6.10 -7.47 -9.80
N CYS A 8 4.96 -8.13 -9.59
CA CYS A 8 4.86 -9.59 -9.71
C CYS A 8 3.52 -10.12 -10.23
N SER A 9 2.61 -9.24 -10.65
CA SER A 9 1.30 -9.58 -11.20
C SER A 9 0.35 -10.33 -10.25
N GLN A 10 0.72 -10.55 -8.98
CA GLN A 10 -0.17 -11.07 -7.94
C GLN A 10 -1.25 -10.05 -7.58
N PRO A 11 -2.38 -10.44 -6.95
CA PRO A 11 -3.39 -9.50 -6.49
C PRO A 11 -2.79 -8.38 -5.63
N ALA A 12 -3.12 -7.13 -5.97
CA ALA A 12 -2.69 -5.98 -5.19
C ALA A 12 -3.69 -5.69 -4.05
N HIS A 13 -3.15 -5.38 -2.88
CA HIS A 13 -3.93 -5.04 -1.68
C HIS A 13 -3.68 -3.60 -1.21
N SER A 14 -2.69 -2.93 -1.82
CA SER A 14 -2.32 -1.56 -1.51
C SER A 14 -1.96 -0.80 -2.78
N VAL A 15 -1.90 0.52 -2.69
CA VAL A 15 -1.44 1.39 -3.75
C VAL A 15 -0.41 2.38 -3.21
N MET A 16 0.76 2.42 -3.86
CA MET A 16 1.86 3.32 -3.54
C MET A 16 1.76 4.59 -4.40
N THR A 17 1.83 5.77 -3.80
CA THR A 17 1.79 7.05 -4.53
C THR A 17 2.97 7.93 -4.13
N PHE A 18 3.61 8.59 -5.08
CA PHE A 18 4.66 9.58 -4.80
C PHE A 18 4.03 10.96 -4.65
N VAL A 19 4.29 11.61 -3.52
CA VAL A 19 3.93 13.01 -3.28
C VAL A 19 5.20 13.85 -3.33
N TYR A 20 5.51 14.32 -4.54
CA TYR A 20 6.82 14.88 -4.85
C TYR A 20 7.13 16.19 -4.12
N ALA A 21 6.12 17.04 -3.87
CA ALA A 21 6.33 18.34 -3.24
C ALA A 21 6.80 18.18 -1.78
N GLU A 22 6.29 17.18 -1.08
CA GLU A 22 6.55 16.87 0.33
C GLU A 22 7.66 15.83 0.52
N ARG A 23 8.13 15.21 -0.58
CA ARG A 23 9.05 14.07 -0.55
C ARG A 23 8.49 12.92 0.28
N GLU A 24 7.22 12.60 0.04
CA GLU A 24 6.55 11.50 0.70
C GLU A 24 6.19 10.39 -0.26
N VAL A 25 6.18 9.16 0.26
CA VAL A 25 5.55 8.01 -0.36
C VAL A 25 4.35 7.65 0.50
N TRP A 26 3.17 7.62 -0.09
CA TRP A 26 1.96 7.16 0.58
C TRP A 26 1.67 5.73 0.21
N LEU A 27 1.26 4.96 1.20
CA LEU A 27 0.73 3.61 1.01
C LEU A 27 -0.72 3.59 1.50
N ASP A 28 -1.66 3.52 0.57
CA ASP A 28 -3.10 3.45 0.85
C ASP A 28 -3.63 2.03 0.57
N ASP A 29 -4.83 1.71 1.10
CA ASP A 29 -5.56 0.49 0.72
C ASP A 29 -5.87 0.48 -0.79
N ALA A 30 -5.88 -0.69 -1.43
CA ALA A 30 -6.20 -0.80 -2.87
C ALA A 30 -7.62 -0.35 -3.23
N SER A 31 -8.52 -0.18 -2.24
CA SER A 31 -9.85 0.40 -2.43
C SER A 31 -9.82 1.91 -2.69
N VAL A 32 -8.73 2.58 -2.35
CA VAL A 32 -8.55 4.02 -2.54
C VAL A 32 -8.16 4.30 -3.99
N SER A 33 -8.95 5.13 -4.67
CA SER A 33 -8.63 5.54 -6.05
C SER A 33 -7.39 6.44 -6.07
N ARG A 34 -6.35 5.97 -6.75
CA ARG A 34 -5.09 6.66 -7.03
C ARG A 34 -4.71 6.42 -8.50
N PRO A 35 -5.17 7.26 -9.44
CA PRO A 35 -4.90 7.08 -10.88
C PRO A 35 -3.40 7.09 -11.23
N ASP A 36 -2.61 7.77 -10.43
CA ASP A 36 -1.16 7.92 -10.49
C ASP A 36 -0.40 6.93 -9.57
N GLY A 37 -1.14 6.02 -8.91
CA GLY A 37 -0.59 5.08 -7.96
C GLY A 37 -0.10 3.78 -8.58
N TYR A 38 0.80 3.12 -7.87
CA TYR A 38 1.37 1.82 -8.23
C TYR A 38 0.77 0.74 -7.32
N PRO A 39 -0.06 -0.17 -7.84
CA PRO A 39 -0.63 -1.25 -7.03
C PRO A 39 0.46 -2.23 -6.56
N LEU A 40 0.45 -2.57 -5.27
CA LEU A 40 1.38 -3.50 -4.65
C LEU A 40 0.63 -4.61 -3.90
N CYS A 41 1.12 -5.85 -4.03
CA CYS A 41 0.73 -6.93 -3.14
C CYS A 41 1.36 -6.75 -1.76
N GLU A 42 0.85 -7.44 -0.75
CA GLU A 42 1.30 -7.31 0.64
C GLU A 42 2.82 -7.52 0.80
N ILE A 43 3.40 -8.50 0.11
CA ILE A 43 4.85 -8.78 0.16
C ILE A 43 5.67 -7.58 -0.35
N HIS A 44 5.25 -6.97 -1.47
CA HIS A 44 5.98 -5.83 -2.04
C HIS A 44 5.72 -4.54 -1.26
N ALA A 45 4.53 -4.37 -0.71
CA ALA A 45 4.20 -3.26 0.17
C ALA A 45 5.04 -3.29 1.46
N ASN A 46 5.19 -4.46 2.09
CA ASN A 46 5.96 -4.61 3.33
C ASN A 46 7.49 -4.51 3.13
N ARG A 47 7.97 -4.66 1.89
CA ARG A 47 9.38 -4.50 1.52
C ARG A 47 9.69 -3.12 0.92
N LEU A 48 8.69 -2.26 0.81
CA LEU A 48 8.85 -0.92 0.27
C LEU A 48 9.73 -0.09 1.18
N SER A 49 10.77 0.50 0.60
CA SER A 49 11.56 1.55 1.23
C SER A 49 11.46 2.82 0.38
N PRO A 50 11.17 3.98 0.97
CA PRO A 50 11.13 5.23 0.23
C PRO A 50 12.56 5.64 -0.22
N PRO A 51 12.69 6.54 -1.21
CA PRO A 51 13.98 7.12 -1.57
C PRO A 51 14.68 7.79 -0.37
N VAL A 52 16.00 7.96 -0.45
CA VAL A 52 16.77 8.61 0.62
C VAL A 52 16.28 10.04 0.86
N GLY A 53 16.00 10.37 2.12
CA GLY A 53 15.48 11.69 2.52
C GLY A 53 13.98 11.87 2.26
N TRP A 54 13.26 10.80 1.95
CA TRP A 54 11.80 10.78 1.84
C TRP A 54 11.17 10.04 3.03
N THR A 55 9.92 10.37 3.33
CA THR A 55 9.14 9.70 4.37
C THR A 55 8.15 8.73 3.74
N LEU A 56 7.98 7.54 4.35
CA LEU A 56 6.90 6.63 4.03
C LEU A 56 5.75 6.83 5.03
N THR A 57 4.57 7.20 4.52
CA THR A 57 3.34 7.37 5.29
C THR A 57 2.41 6.21 4.97
N ASP A 58 2.36 5.21 5.86
CA ASP A 58 1.43 4.09 5.75
C ASP A 58 0.05 4.52 6.27
N ARG A 59 -0.91 4.62 5.36
CA ARG A 59 -2.28 5.09 5.57
C ARG A 59 -3.30 3.97 5.42
N ARG A 60 -2.83 2.73 5.27
CA ARG A 60 -3.69 1.55 5.18
C ARG A 60 -4.47 1.40 6.48
N SER A 61 -5.70 0.97 6.35
CA SER A 61 -6.50 0.57 7.51
C SER A 61 -5.81 -0.62 8.17
N PRO A 62 -5.53 -0.59 9.48
CA PRO A 62 -5.02 -1.78 10.14
C PRO A 62 -6.05 -2.88 9.94
N VAL A 63 -5.59 -4.07 9.50
CA VAL A 63 -6.45 -5.25 9.43
C VAL A 63 -6.96 -5.48 10.85
N ARG A 64 -8.22 -5.10 11.10
CA ARG A 64 -8.88 -5.37 12.37
C ARG A 64 -9.18 -6.86 12.39
N THR A 65 -8.25 -7.64 12.92
CA THR A 65 -8.51 -9.03 13.29
C THR A 65 -9.51 -8.99 14.44
N LEU A 66 -10.80 -9.13 14.12
CA LEU A 66 -11.81 -9.44 15.11
C LEU A 66 -11.53 -10.87 15.56
N PHE A 67 -10.73 -11.03 16.60
CA PHE A 67 -10.66 -12.30 17.30
C PHE A 67 -12.05 -12.53 17.91
N VAL A 68 -12.76 -13.56 17.43
CA VAL A 68 -13.86 -14.15 18.18
C VAL A 68 -13.18 -14.98 19.25
N ASP A 69 -13.15 -14.47 20.48
CA ASP A 69 -12.87 -15.28 21.64
C ASP A 69 -13.98 -16.34 21.74
N VAL A 70 -13.67 -17.57 21.32
CA VAL A 70 -14.52 -18.74 21.61
C VAL A 70 -14.20 -19.15 23.04
N ALA A 71 -15.16 -18.90 23.93
CA ALA A 71 -15.18 -19.39 25.31
C ALA A 71 -15.35 -20.91 25.38
#